data_AF-A0A3D5JXV1-F1
#
_entry.id   AF-A0A3D5JXV1-F1
#
_cell.length_a   1.000
_cell.length_b   1.000
_cell.length_c   1.000
_cell.angle_alpha   90.00
_cell.angle_beta   90.00
_cell.angle_gamma   90.00
#
_symmetry.space_group_name_H-M   'P 1'
#
loop_
_entity.id
_entity.type
_entity.pdbx_description
1 polymer ?
#
loop_
_entity_poly.entity_id
_entity_poly.type
_entity_poly.pdbx_seq_one_letter_code
_entity_poly.pdbx_strand_id
1 'polypeptide(L)' 'HGVPLLVFHTTPAASLQGLAKQGIDFVGAFFMLLLLSPVMLICALAVKFTSPGPVLFRQKRSGLNGRPFTMFKFRSM' A
#
# COMPACT_ATOMS: atom_id res chain seq x y z
N HIS A 1 -16.99 27.42 25.84
CA HIS A 1 -17.90 26.58 25.03
C HIS A 1 -17.08 25.51 24.33
N GLY A 2 -17.02 24.29 24.89
CA GLY A 2 -16.23 23.19 24.37
C GLY A 2 -16.93 22.52 23.20
N VAL A 3 -16.30 22.57 22.02
CA VAL A 3 -16.81 21.92 20.81
C VAL A 3 -16.54 20.42 20.93
N PRO A 4 -17.51 19.53 20.63
CA PRO A 4 -17.27 18.09 20.68
C PRO A 4 -16.22 17.71 19.62
N LEU A 5 -15.09 17.18 20.08
CA LEU A 5 -14.07 16.57 19.24
C LEU A 5 -14.65 15.26 18.69
N LEU A 6 -14.97 15.22 17.40
CA LEU A 6 -15.37 13.99 16.70
C LEU A 6 -14.21 12.99 16.75
N VAL A 7 -14.30 12.02 17.65
CA VAL A 7 -13.39 10.87 17.70
C VAL A 7 -13.85 9.87 16.65
N PHE A 8 -13.26 9.94 15.47
CA PHE A 8 -13.49 8.97 14.41
C PHE A 8 -12.91 7.60 14.81
N HIS A 9 -13.77 6.69 15.26
CA HIS A 9 -13.43 5.27 15.35
C HIS A 9 -13.51 4.65 13.95
N THR A 10 -12.43 4.76 13.16
CA THR A 10 -12.38 4.24 11.77
C THR A 10 -11.76 2.85 11.65
N THR A 11 -11.57 2.14 12.75
CA THR A 11 -10.97 0.80 12.75
C THR A 11 -12.04 -0.22 13.12
N PRO A 12 -12.45 -1.09 12.18
CA PRO A 12 -13.38 -2.16 12.51
C PRO A 12 -12.76 -3.02 13.62
N ALA A 13 -13.55 -3.36 14.64
CA ALA A 13 -13.18 -4.44 15.56
C ALA A 13 -12.91 -5.72 14.75
N ALA A 14 -12.03 -6.59 15.24
CA ALA A 14 -11.73 -7.85 14.57
C ALA A 14 -13.02 -8.63 14.31
N SER A 15 -13.44 -8.68 13.04
CA SER A 15 -14.70 -9.26 12.62
C SER A 15 -14.45 -10.37 11.59
N LEU A 16 -15.41 -11.27 11.45
CA LEU A 16 -15.35 -12.33 10.45
C LEU A 16 -15.23 -11.75 9.02
N GLN A 17 -15.86 -10.59 8.78
CA GLN A 17 -15.73 -9.86 7.51
C GLN A 17 -14.31 -9.34 7.31
N GLY A 18 -13.65 -8.87 8.37
CA GLY A 18 -12.25 -8.44 8.34
C GLY A 18 -11.29 -9.58 7.99
N LEU A 19 -11.50 -10.78 8.55
CA LEU A 19 -10.70 -11.97 8.22
C LEU A 19 -10.90 -12.40 6.77
N ALA A 20 -12.15 -12.45 6.30
CA ALA A 20 -12.45 -12.77 4.90
C ALA A 20 -11.82 -11.75 3.94
N LYS A 21 -11.90 -10.45 4.26
CA LYS A 21 -11.27 -9.38 3.47
C LYS A 21 -9.76 -9.53 3.41
N GLN A 22 -9.09 -9.85 4.53
CA GLN A 22 -7.65 -10.10 4.54
C GLN A 22 -7.26 -11.29 3.66
N GLY A 23 -8.05 -12.36 3.68
CA GLY A 23 -7.86 -13.50 2.78
C GLY A 23 -7.96 -13.11 1.30
N ILE A 24 -9.03 -12.38 0.95
CA ILE A 24 -9.23 -11.87 -0.42
C ILE A 24 -8.09 -10.94 -0.85
N ASP A 25 -7.66 -10.03 0.02
CA ASP A 25 -6.57 -9.09 -0.27
C ASP A 25 -5.25 -9.81 -0.52
N PHE A 26 -4.93 -10.82 0.30
CA PHE A 26 -3.70 -11.57 0.15
C PHE A 26 -3.68 -12.38 -1.15
N VAL A 27 -4.75 -13.13 -1.42
CA VAL A 27 -4.88 -13.97 -2.62
C VAL A 27 -4.90 -13.09 -3.87
N GLY A 28 -5.70 -12.03 -3.86
CA GLY A 28 -5.78 -11.06 -4.97
C GLY A 28 -4.44 -10.38 -5.24
N ALA A 29 -3.74 -9.93 -4.19
CA ALA A 29 -2.41 -9.32 -4.33
C ALA A 29 -1.39 -10.31 -4.92
N PHE A 30 -1.39 -11.57 -4.49
CA PHE A 30 -0.48 -12.59 -5.02
C PHE A 30 -0.67 -12.78 -6.53
N PHE A 31 -1.91 -12.99 -6.98
CA PHE A 31 -2.19 -13.18 -8.39
C PHE A 31 -1.96 -11.92 -9.23
N MET A 32 -2.33 -10.74 -8.73
CA MET A 32 -2.06 -9.48 -9.42
C MET A 32 -0.56 -9.21 -9.55
N LEU A 33 0.24 -9.49 -8.52
CA LEU A 33 1.69 -9.34 -8.59
C LEU A 33 2.30 -10.27 -9.64
N LEU A 34 1.84 -11.52 -9.71
CA LEU A 34 2.30 -12.45 -10.73
C LEU A 34 1.92 -11.98 -12.14
N LEU A 35 0.66 -11.60 -12.35
CA LEU A 35 0.13 -11.14 -13.62
C LEU A 35 0.78 -9.84 -14.11
N LEU A 36 1.01 -8.89 -13.20
CA LEU A 36 1.58 -7.58 -13.52
C LEU A 36 3.12 -7.55 -13.45
N SER A 37 3.77 -8.63 -12.99
CA SER A 37 5.24 -8.71 -12.92
C SER A 37 5.97 -8.33 -14.21
N PRO A 38 5.56 -8.75 -15.44
CA PRO A 38 6.25 -8.34 -16.66
C PRO A 38 6.13 -6.82 -16.91
N VAL A 39 4.96 -6.24 -16.65
CA VAL A 39 4.74 -4.79 -16.79
C VAL A 39 5.57 -4.01 -15.78
N MET A 40 5.60 -4.47 -14.53
CA MET A 40 6.41 -3.88 -13.47
C MET A 40 7.91 -3.94 -13.79
N LEU A 41 8.38 -5.01 -14.44
CA LEU A 41 9.77 -5.12 -14.89
C LEU A 41 10.11 -4.09 -15.98
N ILE A 42 9.21 -3.90 -16.96
CA ILE A 42 9.37 -2.88 -18.00
C ILE A 42 9.42 -1.48 -17.38
N CYS A 43 8.51 -1.17 -16.44
CA CYS A 43 8.54 0.10 -15.71
C CYS A 43 9.84 0.26 -14.89
N ALA A 44 10.33 -0.81 -14.26
CA ALA A 44 11.57 -0.78 -13.50
C ALA A 44 12.78 -0.43 -14.37
N LEU A 45 12.86 -1.01 -15.57
CA LEU A 45 13.90 -0.71 -16.56
C LEU A 45 13.78 0.74 -17.05
N ALA A 46 12.58 1.19 -17.40
CA ALA A 46 12.35 2.57 -17.85
C ALA A 46 12.83 3.59 -16.82
N VAL A 47 12.43 3.44 -15.55
CA VAL A 47 12.86 4.32 -14.45
C VAL A 47 14.38 4.29 -14.26
N LYS A 48 15.00 3.12 -14.40
CA LYS A 48 16.45 2.94 -14.22
C LYS A 48 17.26 3.67 -15.30
N PHE A 49 16.75 3.73 -16.53
CA PHE A 49 17.42 4.42 -17.63
C PHE A 49 17.20 5.93 -17.63
N THR A 50 16.11 6.41 -17.04
CA THR A 50 15.73 7.83 -17.12
C THR A 50 16.11 8.64 -15.89
N SER A 51 16.27 8.01 -14.72
CA SER A 51 16.63 8.68 -13.47
C SER A 51 17.82 8.00 -12.78
N PRO A 52 18.84 8.74 -12.34
CA PRO A 52 19.86 8.18 -11.45
C PRO A 52 19.23 7.81 -10.10
N GLY A 53 19.54 6.62 -9.59
CA GLY A 53 19.13 6.17 -8.25
C GLY A 53 18.29 4.87 -8.22
N PRO A 54 17.64 4.57 -7.08
CA PRO A 54 16.83 3.38 -6.90
C PRO A 54 15.46 3.52 -7.60
N VAL A 55 15.01 2.41 -8.21
CA VAL A 55 13.76 2.30 -8.97
C VAL A 55 12.52 2.56 -8.11
N LEU A 56 12.53 2.09 -6.86
CA LEU A 56 11.41 2.24 -5.92
C LEU A 56 11.69 3.34 -4.89
N PHE A 57 10.68 4.19 -4.69
CA PHE A 57 10.62 5.17 -3.61
C PHE A 57 9.88 4.60 -2.41
N ARG A 58 10.36 4.93 -1.19
CA ARG A 58 9.82 4.46 0.09
C ARG A 58 9.16 5.62 0.82
N GLN A 59 7.86 5.54 1.09
CA GLN A 59 7.12 6.55 1.85
C GLN A 59 6.49 5.95 3.11
N LYS A 60 6.77 6.53 4.29
CA LYS A 60 6.06 6.14 5.53
C LYS A 60 4.63 6.69 5.52
N ARG A 61 3.65 5.86 5.87
CA ARG A 61 2.23 6.23 6.00
C ARG A 61 1.64 5.58 7.25
N SER A 62 0.62 6.22 7.83
CA SER A 62 -0.17 5.63 8.91
C SER A 62 -1.02 4.48 8.37
N GLY A 63 -0.86 3.29 8.95
CA GLY A 63 -1.60 2.08 8.58
C GLY A 63 -2.67 1.72 9.60
N LEU A 64 -3.02 0.42 9.66
CA LEU A 64 -4.04 -0.11 10.54
C LEU A 64 -3.75 0.25 12.01
N ASN A 65 -4.75 0.80 12.70
CA ASN A 65 -4.65 1.25 14.10
C ASN A 65 -3.49 2.24 14.34
N GLY A 66 -3.18 3.07 13.35
CA GLY A 66 -2.09 4.05 13.43
C GLY A 66 -0.69 3.43 13.34
N ARG A 67 -0.56 2.11 13.15
CA ARG A 67 0.74 1.45 12.99
C ARG A 67 1.37 1.91 11.66
N PRO A 68 2.52 2.58 11.66
CA PRO A 68 3.13 3.07 10.43
C PRO A 68 3.59 1.91 9.55
N PHE A 69 3.42 2.04 8.24
CA PHE A 69 3.97 1.12 7.25
C PHE A 69 4.71 1.87 6.15
N THR A 70 5.60 1.15 5.46
CA THR A 70 6.34 1.71 4.32
C THR A 70 5.63 1.35 3.03
N MET A 71 5.15 2.38 2.33
CA MET A 71 4.57 2.26 1.00
C MET A 71 5.67 2.34 -0.05
N PHE A 72 5.72 1.33 -0.93
CA PHE A 72 6.61 1.30 -2.09
C PHE A 72 5.87 1.77 -3.34
N LYS A 73 6.52 2.64 -4.12
CA LYS A 73 6.03 3.07 -5.44
C LYS A 73 7.19 3.23 -6.42
N PHE A 74 6.93 3.09 -7.72
CA PHE A 74 7.90 3.50 -8.72
C PHE A 74 8.20 4.99 -8.57
N ARG A 75 9.48 5.34 -8.73
CA ARG A 75 9.87 6.74 -8.79
C ARG A 75 9.28 7.33 -10.07
N SER A 76 8.43 8.35 -9.93
CA SER A 76 8.06 9.21 -11.05
C SER A 76 9.26 10.11 -11.37
N MET A 77 9.47 10.38 -12.66
CA MET A 77 10.39 11.44 -13.10
C MET A 77 9.91 12.80 -12.61
#